data_AF-A0A2X2V3K8-F1
#
_entry.id   AF-A0A2X2V3K8-F1
#
_cell.length_a   1.000
_cell.length_b   1.000
_cell.length_c   1.000
_cell.angle_alpha   90.00
_cell.angle_beta   90.00
_cell.angle_gamma   90.00
#
_symmetry.space_group_name_H-M   'P 1'
#
loop_
_entity.id
_entity.type
_entity.pdbx_description
1 polymer ?
#
loop_
_entity_poly.entity_id
_entity_poly.type
_entity_poly.pdbx_seq_one_letter_code
_entity_poly.pdbx_strand_id
1 'polypeptide(L)'
;MMEILRGSPALSAFRINKLLARFNDANLPVSDIYAEYVHFADLEAPLNADELARLQRLLKYGPTLAEHAPEGTLLLVTPRPGTISPWSSKATDIAHNCDLPQIKRLERGVAWYVTGSTLTAAQLQDVAALLHDRMMESVFTSLNDAQQLFTQQQPAPVQSVDLLGKGRNALVEANIRLGLALAEDEIDYLQDAFNKLGRNPNDIELYMFAQANSEHCRHKIFNADWIIDGQKQPKSLFKMIKNTFEKTPDYVLSAYKDNAAVMEGSAVGRFFADREAGRYDFHQEEAHILMKVETHNHPTAISPWPGAATGSGGEIRDEGATGRGAKPKAGLVGFSVSNLRIPGFEQPWEQDFGKPDRIVTALDIMTEGPLGGRHSTTNLAVRR
;
A
#
# COMPACT_ATOMS: atom_id res chain seq x y z
N MET A 1 -2.72 -10.51 26.51
CA MET A 1 -1.42 -10.37 27.22
C MET A 1 -0.35 -10.28 26.16
N MET A 2 0.64 -9.38 26.27
CA MET A 2 1.68 -9.27 25.25
C MET A 2 2.95 -10.00 25.70
N GLU A 3 3.41 -10.95 24.89
CA GLU A 3 4.74 -11.56 25.03
C GLU A 3 5.73 -10.94 24.07
N ILE A 4 6.96 -10.73 24.54
CA ILE A 4 8.06 -10.13 23.78
C ILE A 4 9.11 -11.19 23.55
N LEU A 5 9.38 -11.50 22.28
CA LEU A 5 10.37 -12.50 21.88
C LEU A 5 11.45 -11.83 21.03
N ARG A 6 12.71 -11.90 21.48
CA ARG A 6 13.86 -11.44 20.70
C ARG A 6 14.08 -12.36 19.50
N GLY A 7 14.33 -11.75 18.35
CA GLY A 7 14.67 -12.41 17.10
C GLY A 7 16.15 -12.31 16.77
N SER A 8 16.49 -12.63 15.53
CA SER A 8 17.87 -12.57 15.03
C SER A 8 18.33 -11.13 14.69
N PRO A 9 19.64 -10.90 14.56
CA PRO A 9 20.17 -9.62 14.09
C PRO A 9 19.56 -9.23 12.73
N ALA A 10 19.20 -7.96 12.58
CA ALA A 10 18.34 -7.50 11.48
C ALA A 10 19.13 -7.02 10.23
N LEU A 11 20.43 -6.72 10.35
CA LEU A 11 21.21 -6.10 9.29
C LEU A 11 22.59 -6.73 9.08
N SER A 12 22.98 -6.85 7.81
CA SER A 12 24.34 -7.18 7.39
C SER A 12 25.31 -6.02 7.64
N ALA A 13 26.61 -6.31 7.78
CA ALA A 13 27.68 -5.31 7.96
C ALA A 13 27.65 -4.17 6.94
N PHE A 14 27.36 -4.45 5.66
CA PHE A 14 27.25 -3.41 4.62
C PHE A 14 26.16 -2.38 4.92
N ARG A 15 25.00 -2.82 5.43
CA ARG A 15 23.89 -1.93 5.79
C ARG A 15 24.22 -1.09 7.02
N ILE A 16 24.91 -1.67 8.00
CA ILE A 16 25.43 -0.95 9.18
C ILE A 16 26.39 0.16 8.75
N ASN A 17 27.40 -0.17 7.92
CA ASN A 17 28.35 0.83 7.40
C ASN A 17 27.67 1.96 6.62
N LYS A 18 26.63 1.64 5.84
CA LYS A 18 25.84 2.66 5.11
C LYS A 18 25.10 3.60 6.07
N LEU A 19 24.58 3.09 7.19
CA LEU A 19 23.92 3.92 8.21
C LEU A 19 24.92 4.79 8.96
N LEU A 20 26.07 4.22 9.37
CA LEU A 20 27.14 4.99 10.01
C LEU A 20 27.65 6.13 9.11
N ALA A 21 27.81 5.87 7.81
CA ALA A 21 28.15 6.93 6.85
C ALA A 21 27.09 8.03 6.79
N ARG A 22 25.80 7.67 6.77
CA ARG A 22 24.70 8.65 6.79
C ARG A 22 24.65 9.47 8.08
N PHE A 23 24.91 8.85 9.23
CA PHE A 23 25.00 9.59 10.50
C PHE A 23 26.16 10.57 10.46
N ASN A 24 27.32 10.16 9.94
CA ASN A 24 28.47 11.04 9.78
C ASN A 24 28.18 12.22 8.82
N ASP A 25 27.54 11.96 7.67
CA ASP A 25 27.14 13.02 6.71
C ASP A 25 26.16 14.02 7.34
N ALA A 26 25.33 13.57 8.28
CA ALA A 26 24.41 14.40 9.06
C ALA A 26 25.05 15.04 10.31
N ASN A 27 26.36 14.87 10.54
CA ASN A 27 27.08 15.33 11.74
C ASN A 27 26.51 14.79 13.06
N LEU A 28 26.00 13.55 13.06
CA LEU A 28 25.48 12.86 14.24
C LEU A 28 26.58 12.01 14.87
N PRO A 29 26.91 12.19 16.17
CA PRO A 29 28.06 11.54 16.80
C PRO A 29 27.76 10.09 17.25
N VAL A 30 27.36 9.26 16.29
CA VAL A 30 27.10 7.81 16.46
C VAL A 30 28.37 7.04 16.13
N SER A 31 28.90 6.28 17.08
CA SER A 31 30.11 5.47 16.89
C SER A 31 29.81 4.05 16.43
N ASP A 32 28.70 3.48 16.86
CA ASP A 32 28.28 2.12 16.48
C ASP A 32 26.75 1.98 16.52
N ILE A 33 26.22 1.01 15.78
CA ILE A 33 24.80 0.68 15.76
C ILE A 33 24.59 -0.81 15.57
N TYR A 34 23.76 -1.38 16.45
CA TYR A 34 23.32 -2.77 16.38
C TYR A 34 21.80 -2.84 16.23
N ALA A 35 21.29 -3.87 15.55
CA ALA A 35 19.86 -4.02 15.31
C ALA A 35 19.41 -5.48 15.40
N GLU A 36 18.30 -5.72 16.09
CA GLU A 36 17.66 -7.02 16.19
C GLU A 36 16.18 -6.92 15.83
N TYR A 37 15.65 -8.00 15.24
CA TYR A 37 14.21 -8.14 15.21
C TYR A 37 13.67 -8.40 16.61
N VAL A 38 12.52 -7.82 16.91
CA VAL A 38 11.74 -8.13 18.11
C VAL A 38 10.33 -8.46 17.68
N HIS A 39 9.78 -9.52 18.25
CA HIS A 39 8.45 -10.01 17.97
C HIS A 39 7.55 -9.76 19.17
N PHE A 40 6.32 -9.34 18.88
CA PHE A 40 5.30 -9.05 19.87
C PHE A 40 4.12 -9.97 19.61
N ALA A 41 3.80 -10.83 20.57
CA ALA A 41 2.68 -11.76 20.48
C ALA A 41 1.57 -11.31 21.41
N ASP A 42 0.43 -10.86 20.87
CA ASP A 42 -0.77 -10.64 21.65
C ASP A 42 -1.54 -11.95 21.80
N LEU A 43 -1.72 -12.36 23.06
CA LEU A 43 -2.28 -13.64 23.45
C LEU A 43 -3.67 -13.46 24.08
N GLU A 44 -4.62 -14.30 23.66
CA GLU A 44 -5.92 -14.50 24.30
C GLU A 44 -5.78 -15.24 25.64
N ALA A 45 -4.92 -16.25 25.64
CA ALA A 45 -4.71 -17.19 26.74
C ALA A 45 -3.21 -17.49 26.87
N PRO A 46 -2.72 -17.87 28.06
CA PRO A 46 -1.31 -18.21 28.24
C PRO A 46 -0.93 -19.44 27.40
N LEU A 47 0.33 -19.48 26.96
CA LEU A 47 0.92 -20.63 26.28
C LEU A 47 1.52 -21.58 27.32
N ASN A 48 1.36 -22.88 27.13
CA ASN A 48 2.12 -23.88 27.87
C ASN A 48 3.58 -23.94 27.36
N ALA A 49 4.43 -24.72 28.03
CA ALA A 49 5.86 -24.79 27.70
C ALA A 49 6.13 -25.27 26.26
N ASP A 50 5.37 -26.24 25.76
CA ASP A 50 5.54 -26.79 24.41
C ASP A 50 5.05 -25.81 23.33
N GLU A 51 3.96 -25.09 23.61
CA GLU A 51 3.43 -24.01 22.77
C GLU A 51 4.42 -22.84 22.69
N LEU A 52 4.98 -22.42 23.81
CA LEU A 52 5.99 -21.36 23.86
C LEU A 52 7.25 -21.76 23.09
N ALA A 53 7.73 -23.00 23.28
CA ALA A 53 8.88 -23.52 22.54
C ALA A 53 8.62 -23.57 21.02
N ARG A 54 7.41 -23.94 20.60
CA ARG A 54 6.98 -23.89 19.18
C ARG A 54 6.97 -22.46 18.65
N LEU A 55 6.40 -21.51 19.39
CA LEU A 55 6.40 -20.10 18.99
C LEU A 55 7.82 -19.54 18.85
N GLN A 56 8.69 -19.80 19.82
CA GLN A 56 10.10 -19.41 19.77
C GLN A 56 10.81 -20.00 18.55
N ARG A 57 10.51 -21.25 18.20
CA ARG A 57 11.07 -21.89 17.00
C ARG A 57 10.56 -21.26 15.70
N LEU A 58 9.27 -20.91 15.62
CA LEU A 58 8.70 -20.23 14.44
C LEU A 58 9.33 -18.85 14.22
N LEU A 59 9.68 -18.16 15.31
CA LEU A 59 10.27 -16.83 15.27
C LEU A 59 11.80 -16.82 15.13
N LYS A 60 12.43 -17.99 15.05
CA LYS A 60 13.86 -18.13 14.74
C LYS A 60 14.05 -18.34 13.23
N TYR A 61 14.28 -17.24 12.51
CA TYR A 61 14.48 -17.23 11.05
C TYR A 61 15.46 -16.14 10.62
N GLY A 62 15.92 -16.23 9.36
CA GLY A 62 16.82 -15.25 8.76
C GLY A 62 18.28 -15.73 8.70
N PRO A 63 19.19 -14.89 8.18
CA PRO A 63 20.60 -15.23 8.08
C PRO A 63 21.23 -15.38 9.47
N THR A 64 22.18 -16.31 9.60
CA THR A 64 22.97 -16.48 10.83
C THR A 64 24.03 -15.38 10.89
N LEU A 65 23.67 -14.25 11.49
CA LEU A 65 24.56 -13.13 11.76
C LEU A 65 25.10 -13.24 13.20
N ALA A 66 26.23 -12.59 13.46
CA ALA A 66 26.77 -12.52 14.80
C ALA A 66 25.80 -11.77 15.73
N GLU A 67 25.43 -12.43 16.83
CA GLU A 67 24.65 -11.80 17.89
C GLU A 67 25.59 -10.96 18.76
N HIS A 68 25.16 -9.75 19.10
CA HIS A 68 25.87 -8.86 20.00
C HIS A 68 25.03 -8.60 21.26
N ALA A 69 25.70 -8.37 22.38
CA ALA A 69 25.01 -7.89 23.57
C ALA A 69 24.43 -6.50 23.28
N PRO A 70 23.15 -6.23 23.58
CA PRO A 70 22.58 -4.91 23.38
C PRO A 70 23.27 -3.83 24.23
N GLU A 71 23.87 -2.85 23.57
CA GLU A 71 24.55 -1.72 24.22
C GLU A 71 24.13 -0.38 23.62
N GLY A 72 24.00 0.65 24.46
CA GLY A 72 23.61 1.99 24.03
C GLY A 72 22.11 2.29 24.16
N THR A 73 21.65 3.32 23.44
CA THR A 73 20.28 3.83 23.51
C THR A 73 19.36 2.99 22.61
N LEU A 74 18.28 2.45 23.19
CA LEU A 74 17.24 1.73 22.46
C LEU A 74 16.34 2.70 21.67
N LEU A 75 16.20 2.45 20.38
CA LEU A 75 15.14 2.98 19.53
C LEU A 75 14.40 1.80 18.90
N LEU A 76 13.16 1.55 19.29
CA LEU A 76 12.34 0.50 18.72
C LEU A 76 11.52 1.07 17.56
N VAL A 77 11.76 0.59 16.34
CA VAL A 77 10.96 0.92 15.15
C VAL A 77 9.90 -0.14 14.94
N THR A 78 8.63 0.27 14.85
CA THR A 78 7.49 -0.62 14.60
C THR A 78 6.57 0.01 13.55
N PRO A 79 5.60 -0.74 12.98
CA PRO A 79 4.47 -0.13 12.30
C PRO A 79 3.78 0.91 13.18
N ARG A 80 3.18 1.94 12.57
CA ARG A 80 2.42 2.96 13.34
C ARG A 80 1.24 2.32 14.08
N PRO A 81 0.94 2.73 15.33
CA PRO A 81 -0.28 2.33 16.01
C PRO A 81 -1.53 2.58 15.14
N GLY A 82 -2.46 1.62 15.14
CA GLY A 82 -3.62 1.63 14.25
C GLY A 82 -3.38 0.99 12.88
N THR A 83 -2.17 0.53 12.58
CA THR A 83 -1.87 -0.26 11.38
C THR A 83 -1.53 -1.71 11.72
N ILE A 84 -1.63 -2.59 10.72
CA ILE A 84 -1.24 -4.00 10.83
C ILE A 84 -0.32 -4.30 9.65
N SER A 85 0.91 -4.75 9.93
CA SER A 85 1.86 -5.03 8.85
C SER A 85 1.44 -6.26 8.02
N PRO A 86 1.79 -6.35 6.73
CA PRO A 86 1.59 -7.58 5.96
C PRO A 86 2.37 -8.78 6.53
N TRP A 87 3.46 -8.51 7.28
CA TRP A 87 4.18 -9.54 8.03
C TRP A 87 3.31 -10.09 9.16
N SER A 88 2.63 -9.22 9.91
CA SER A 88 1.72 -9.59 11.00
C SER A 88 0.65 -10.56 10.55
N SER A 89 -0.04 -10.27 9.44
CA SER A 89 -1.08 -11.16 8.89
C SER A 89 -0.51 -12.55 8.58
N LYS A 90 0.59 -12.63 7.83
CA LYS A 90 1.18 -13.93 7.43
C LYS A 90 1.77 -14.69 8.61
N ALA A 91 2.42 -14.01 9.55
CA ALA A 91 3.00 -14.62 10.74
C ALA A 91 1.89 -15.19 11.65
N THR A 92 0.78 -14.46 11.79
CA THR A 92 -0.38 -14.92 12.55
C THR A 92 -1.03 -16.13 11.88
N ASP A 93 -1.19 -16.13 10.55
CA ASP A 93 -1.68 -17.31 9.80
C ASP A 93 -0.77 -18.54 10.01
N ILE A 94 0.55 -18.36 9.99
CA ILE A 94 1.51 -19.44 10.25
C ILE A 94 1.33 -19.99 11.67
N ALA A 95 1.18 -19.12 12.66
CA ALA A 95 0.95 -19.51 14.04
C ALA A 95 -0.33 -20.35 14.18
N HIS A 96 -1.44 -19.92 13.56
CA HIS A 96 -2.70 -20.68 13.56
C HIS A 96 -2.57 -22.03 12.87
N ASN A 97 -1.88 -22.10 11.72
CA ASN A 97 -1.60 -23.34 11.01
C ASN A 97 -0.61 -24.27 11.75
N CYS A 98 0.04 -23.78 12.81
CA CYS A 98 0.93 -24.54 13.68
C CYS A 98 0.27 -24.88 15.04
N ASP A 99 -1.05 -24.86 15.10
CA ASP A 99 -1.87 -25.17 16.28
C ASP A 99 -1.60 -24.24 17.48
N LEU A 100 -1.45 -22.94 17.23
CA LEU A 100 -1.35 -21.89 18.26
C LEU A 100 -2.55 -20.91 18.21
N PRO A 101 -3.80 -21.37 18.43
CA PRO A 101 -5.00 -20.51 18.37
C PRO A 101 -5.04 -19.41 19.43
N GLN A 102 -4.25 -19.52 20.51
CA GLN A 102 -4.16 -18.53 21.57
C GLN A 102 -3.55 -17.21 21.09
N ILE A 103 -2.81 -17.23 19.98
CA ILE A 103 -2.19 -16.05 19.39
C ILE A 103 -3.25 -15.26 18.63
N LYS A 104 -3.64 -14.09 19.17
CA LYS A 104 -4.54 -13.16 18.49
C LYS A 104 -3.85 -12.50 17.30
N ARG A 105 -2.62 -12.06 17.52
CA ARG A 105 -1.82 -11.39 16.50
C ARG A 105 -0.34 -11.39 16.86
N LEU A 106 0.51 -11.65 15.87
CA LEU A 106 1.95 -11.39 15.93
C LEU A 106 2.28 -10.06 15.24
N GLU A 107 3.19 -9.28 15.79
CA GLU A 107 3.79 -8.13 15.10
C GLU A 107 5.32 -8.14 15.26
N ARG A 108 6.02 -7.42 14.38
CA ARG A 108 7.48 -7.32 14.39
C ARG A 108 7.93 -5.87 14.41
N GLY A 109 8.93 -5.59 15.24
CA GLY A 109 9.71 -4.36 15.19
C GLY A 109 11.19 -4.64 14.95
N VAL A 110 11.96 -3.57 14.83
CA VAL A 110 13.43 -3.57 14.83
C VAL A 110 13.89 -2.77 16.04
N ALA A 111 14.55 -3.43 16.99
CA ALA A 111 15.19 -2.77 18.11
C ALA A 111 16.59 -2.33 17.67
N TRP A 112 16.80 -1.02 17.61
CA TRP A 112 18.08 -0.41 17.33
C TRP A 112 18.77 -0.04 18.64
N TYR A 113 20.05 -0.36 18.73
CA TYR A 113 20.91 -0.07 19.86
C TYR A 113 22.02 0.85 19.36
N VAL A 114 21.87 2.15 19.68
CA VAL A 114 22.72 3.22 19.17
C VAL A 114 23.77 3.59 20.21
N THR A 115 25.04 3.46 19.85
CA THR A 115 26.18 3.80 20.71
C THR A 115 26.90 5.01 20.15
N GLY A 116 27.28 5.96 21.00
CA GLY A 116 27.93 7.20 20.61
C GLY A 116 28.20 8.11 21.81
N SER A 117 28.66 9.33 21.53
CA SER A 117 28.73 10.36 22.58
C SER A 117 27.31 10.78 23.00
N THR A 118 27.18 11.51 24.10
CA THR A 118 25.88 11.94 24.61
C THR A 118 25.12 12.74 23.56
N LEU A 119 24.13 12.10 22.93
CA LEU A 119 23.24 12.72 21.94
C LEU A 119 22.28 13.67 22.66
N THR A 120 22.11 14.87 22.10
CA THR A 120 21.02 15.76 22.52
C THR A 120 19.67 15.19 22.09
N ALA A 121 18.57 15.65 22.70
CA ALA A 121 17.22 15.23 22.31
C ALA A 121 16.91 15.50 20.83
N ALA A 122 17.41 16.62 20.27
CA ALA A 122 17.26 16.94 18.86
C ALA A 122 18.04 15.96 17.97
N GLN A 123 19.30 15.67 18.30
CA GLN A 123 20.10 14.69 17.56
C GLN A 123 19.50 13.28 17.62
N LEU A 124 18.87 12.90 18.75
CA LEU A 124 18.18 11.62 18.86
C LEU A 124 16.96 11.55 17.92
N GLN A 125 16.24 12.66 17.74
CA GLN A 125 15.16 12.76 16.76
C GLN A 125 15.68 12.63 15.32
N ASP A 126 16.83 13.25 15.01
CA ASP A 126 17.46 13.13 13.69
C ASP A 126 17.95 11.70 13.42
N VAL A 127 18.54 11.04 14.42
CA VAL A 127 18.88 9.60 14.34
C VAL A 127 17.63 8.77 14.09
N ALA A 128 16.56 8.99 14.87
CA ALA A 128 15.30 8.28 14.71
C ALA A 128 14.72 8.48 13.30
N ALA A 129 14.75 9.70 12.76
CA ALA A 129 14.26 10.03 11.41
C ALA A 129 15.01 9.29 10.29
N LEU A 130 16.28 8.93 10.51
CA LEU A 130 17.07 8.13 9.55
C LEU A 130 16.84 6.61 9.66
N LEU A 131 16.21 6.14 10.74
CA LEU A 131 16.02 4.72 11.04
C LEU A 131 14.62 4.18 10.70
N HIS A 132 13.65 5.04 10.37
CA HIS A 132 12.27 4.62 10.08
C HIS A 132 11.68 5.36 8.88
N ASP A 133 10.68 4.74 8.25
CA ASP A 133 9.80 5.43 7.31
C ASP A 133 8.66 6.14 8.07
N ARG A 134 8.70 7.47 8.12
CA ARG A 134 7.66 8.29 8.77
C ARG A 134 6.23 8.04 8.27
N MET A 135 6.07 7.50 7.06
CA MET A 135 4.76 7.22 6.46
C MET A 135 4.16 5.90 6.96
N MET A 136 4.98 4.97 7.44
CA MET A 136 4.56 3.60 7.78
C MET A 136 4.89 3.19 9.22
N GLU A 137 5.88 3.83 9.83
CA GLU A 137 6.49 3.40 11.08
C GLU A 137 6.46 4.48 12.17
N SER A 138 6.69 4.07 13.41
CA SER A 138 6.88 4.92 14.58
C SER A 138 8.07 4.43 15.39
N VAL A 139 8.65 5.35 16.18
CA VAL A 139 9.79 5.06 17.04
C VAL A 139 9.38 5.15 18.50
N PHE A 140 9.67 4.09 19.25
CA PHE A 140 9.49 4.00 20.70
C PHE A 140 10.83 3.90 21.41
N THR A 141 10.86 4.21 22.71
CA THR A 141 12.07 4.12 23.53
C THR A 141 12.07 2.91 24.47
N SER A 142 10.97 2.16 24.52
CA SER A 142 10.82 0.92 25.29
C SER A 142 10.17 -0.18 24.47
N LEU A 143 10.57 -1.43 24.71
CA LEU A 143 9.90 -2.60 24.09
C LEU A 143 8.44 -2.76 24.56
N ASN A 144 8.13 -2.31 25.77
CA ASN A 144 6.77 -2.39 26.31
C ASN A 144 5.80 -1.44 25.62
N ASP A 145 6.28 -0.37 24.99
CA ASP A 145 5.43 0.60 24.27
C ASP A 145 4.75 -0.05 23.05
N ALA A 146 5.28 -1.18 22.55
CA ALA A 146 4.65 -1.99 21.51
C ALA A 146 3.24 -2.48 21.90
N GLN A 147 2.86 -2.44 23.19
CA GLN A 147 1.49 -2.71 23.61
C GLN A 147 0.48 -1.79 22.92
N GLN A 148 0.87 -0.55 22.57
CA GLN A 148 0.03 0.40 21.85
C GLN A 148 -0.44 -0.15 20.49
N LEU A 149 0.35 -1.02 19.86
CA LEU A 149 0.02 -1.66 18.59
C LEU A 149 -1.24 -2.52 18.70
N PHE A 150 -1.51 -3.10 19.87
CA PHE A 150 -2.59 -4.04 20.14
C PHE A 150 -3.81 -3.43 20.85
N THR A 151 -3.88 -2.10 20.93
CA THR A 151 -5.00 -1.40 21.54
C THR A 151 -6.30 -1.74 20.82
N GLN A 152 -7.27 -2.29 21.56
CA GLN A 152 -8.62 -2.54 21.05
C GLN A 152 -9.45 -1.26 21.17
N GLN A 153 -10.08 -0.86 20.07
CA GLN A 153 -11.03 0.25 20.04
C GLN A 153 -12.45 -0.28 19.94
N GLN A 154 -13.40 0.44 20.54
CA GLN A 154 -14.82 0.16 20.36
C GLN A 154 -15.28 0.71 19.00
N PRO A 155 -16.22 0.03 18.30
CA PRO A 155 -16.78 0.56 17.06
C PRO A 155 -17.36 1.96 17.25
N ALA A 156 -16.91 2.91 16.43
CA ALA A 156 -17.42 4.27 16.46
C ALA A 156 -18.85 4.34 15.88
N PRO A 157 -19.77 5.13 16.47
CA PRO A 157 -21.11 5.30 15.93
C PRO A 157 -21.11 6.15 14.65
N VAL A 158 -22.11 5.90 13.80
CA VAL A 158 -22.37 6.71 12.59
C VAL A 158 -22.65 8.17 12.96
N GLN A 159 -22.18 9.11 12.15
CA GLN A 159 -22.47 10.53 12.34
C GLN A 159 -23.48 11.04 11.31
N SER A 160 -24.53 11.69 11.80
CA SER A 160 -25.51 12.37 10.96
C SER A 160 -25.07 13.80 10.67
N VAL A 161 -25.22 14.25 9.43
CA VAL A 161 -24.96 15.63 9.01
C VAL A 161 -26.28 16.40 9.00
N ASP A 162 -26.36 17.44 9.84
CA ASP A 162 -27.63 18.11 10.15
C ASP A 162 -28.13 19.07 9.07
N LEU A 163 -28.53 18.53 7.92
CA LEU A 163 -29.10 19.27 6.80
C LEU A 163 -30.46 19.89 7.15
N LEU A 164 -31.34 19.16 7.85
CA LEU A 164 -32.68 19.65 8.19
C LEU A 164 -32.64 20.80 9.20
N GLY A 165 -31.69 20.77 10.15
CA GLY A 165 -31.52 21.83 11.15
C GLY A 165 -30.67 23.02 10.68
N LYS A 166 -29.61 22.77 9.88
CA LYS A 166 -28.65 23.82 9.47
C LYS A 166 -28.70 24.18 7.99
N GLY A 167 -29.57 23.55 7.21
CA GLY A 167 -29.65 23.74 5.77
C GLY A 167 -28.35 23.39 5.07
N ARG A 168 -28.12 24.02 3.91
CA ARG A 168 -26.96 23.80 3.04
C ARG A 168 -25.61 23.88 3.75
N ASN A 169 -25.48 24.76 4.74
CA ASN A 169 -24.23 24.96 5.47
C ASN A 169 -23.73 23.68 6.16
N ALA A 170 -24.62 22.78 6.59
CA ALA A 170 -24.22 21.49 7.15
C ALA A 170 -23.43 20.64 6.14
N LEU A 171 -23.80 20.70 4.85
CA LEU A 171 -23.11 19.97 3.78
C LEU A 171 -21.77 20.63 3.44
N VAL A 172 -21.70 21.97 3.47
CA VAL A 172 -20.43 22.70 3.26
C VAL A 172 -19.43 22.40 4.37
N GLU A 173 -19.87 22.43 5.63
CA GLU A 173 -19.05 22.04 6.78
C GLU A 173 -18.59 20.58 6.67
N ALA A 174 -19.49 19.66 6.30
CA ALA A 174 -19.16 18.26 6.09
C ALA A 174 -18.17 18.05 4.93
N ASN A 175 -18.31 18.80 3.83
CA ASN A 175 -17.41 18.75 2.68
C ASN A 175 -15.96 19.05 3.09
N ILE A 176 -15.75 20.09 3.89
CA ILE A 176 -14.42 20.46 4.40
C ILE A 176 -13.93 19.45 5.43
N ARG A 177 -14.75 19.13 6.43
CA ARG A 177 -14.36 18.24 7.55
C ARG A 177 -14.00 16.83 7.09
N LEU A 178 -14.74 16.28 6.13
CA LEU A 178 -14.55 14.93 5.61
C LEU A 178 -13.66 14.90 4.37
N GLY A 179 -13.31 16.06 3.80
CA GLY A 179 -12.48 16.15 2.59
C GLY A 179 -13.16 15.59 1.34
N LEU A 180 -14.46 15.86 1.16
CA LEU A 180 -15.26 15.24 0.09
C LEU A 180 -14.98 15.82 -1.30
N ALA A 181 -14.40 17.04 -1.36
CA ALA A 181 -14.08 17.76 -2.60
C ALA A 181 -15.27 17.90 -3.56
N LEU A 182 -16.48 18.10 -3.02
CA LEU A 182 -17.70 18.29 -3.79
C LEU A 182 -17.73 19.67 -4.44
N ALA A 183 -18.17 19.72 -5.71
CA ALA A 183 -18.50 20.95 -6.41
C ALA A 183 -19.84 21.53 -5.91
N GLU A 184 -20.11 22.80 -6.22
CA GLU A 184 -21.33 23.48 -5.75
C GLU A 184 -22.61 22.80 -6.25
N ASP A 185 -22.63 22.34 -7.51
CA ASP A 185 -23.74 21.61 -8.10
C ASP A 185 -23.95 20.22 -7.48
N GLU A 186 -22.87 19.57 -7.02
CA GLU A 186 -22.94 18.30 -6.29
C GLU A 186 -23.50 18.48 -4.88
N ILE A 187 -23.15 19.58 -4.21
CA ILE A 187 -23.75 19.93 -2.92
C ILE A 187 -25.24 20.23 -3.08
N ASP A 188 -25.62 21.00 -4.11
CA ASP A 188 -27.02 21.32 -4.41
C ASP A 188 -27.82 20.03 -4.71
N TYR A 189 -27.24 19.12 -5.51
CA TYR A 189 -27.83 17.80 -5.77
C TYR A 189 -28.10 17.02 -4.48
N LEU A 190 -27.13 16.97 -3.56
CA LEU A 190 -27.27 16.27 -2.28
C LEU A 190 -28.31 16.95 -1.39
N GLN A 191 -28.31 18.27 -1.33
CA GLN A 191 -29.30 19.03 -0.58
C GLN A 191 -30.72 18.68 -1.04
N ASP A 192 -30.98 18.72 -2.35
CA ASP A 192 -32.29 18.41 -2.90
C ASP A 192 -32.69 16.95 -2.67
N ALA A 193 -31.75 16.01 -2.85
CA ALA A 193 -31.97 14.60 -2.63
C ALA A 193 -32.41 14.30 -1.18
N PHE A 194 -31.68 14.82 -0.19
CA PHE A 194 -31.97 14.55 1.21
C PHE A 194 -33.17 15.35 1.75
N ASN A 195 -33.42 16.56 1.23
CA ASN A 195 -34.67 17.29 1.50
C ASN A 195 -35.88 16.50 1.00
N LYS A 196 -35.80 15.91 -0.20
CA LYS A 196 -36.87 15.07 -0.75
C LYS A 196 -37.08 13.79 0.05
N LEU A 197 -36.01 13.21 0.61
CA LEU A 197 -36.09 12.05 1.50
C LEU A 197 -36.60 12.39 2.90
N GLY A 198 -36.66 13.67 3.27
CA GLY A 198 -37.15 14.13 4.58
C GLY A 198 -36.27 13.66 5.75
N ARG A 199 -34.98 13.42 5.53
CA ARG A 199 -34.03 12.99 6.58
C ARG A 199 -32.63 13.56 6.36
N ASN A 200 -31.86 13.62 7.44
CA ASN A 200 -30.45 13.97 7.37
C ASN A 200 -29.62 12.88 6.67
N PRO A 201 -28.62 13.26 5.86
CA PRO A 201 -27.61 12.33 5.37
C PRO A 201 -26.70 11.86 6.50
N ASN A 202 -26.26 10.60 6.42
CA ASN A 202 -25.15 10.11 7.22
C ASN A 202 -23.81 10.43 6.53
N ASP A 203 -22.76 10.60 7.32
CA ASP A 203 -21.38 10.79 6.86
C ASP A 203 -20.96 9.77 5.79
N ILE A 204 -21.27 8.48 6.01
CA ILE A 204 -20.96 7.39 5.08
C ILE A 204 -21.68 7.52 3.73
N GLU A 205 -22.90 8.08 3.70
CA GLU A 205 -23.65 8.28 2.45
C GLU A 205 -23.01 9.38 1.61
N LEU A 206 -22.58 10.47 2.27
CA LEU A 206 -21.88 11.58 1.61
C LEU A 206 -20.49 11.13 1.12
N TYR A 207 -19.77 10.36 1.93
CA TYR A 207 -18.46 9.83 1.56
C TYR A 207 -18.56 8.89 0.35
N MET A 208 -19.55 7.98 0.36
CA MET A 208 -19.83 7.10 -0.78
C MET A 208 -20.13 7.91 -2.05
N PHE A 209 -21.00 8.93 -1.95
CA PHE A 209 -21.34 9.77 -3.09
C PHE A 209 -20.12 10.51 -3.64
N ALA A 210 -19.30 11.10 -2.77
CA ALA A 210 -18.09 11.83 -3.15
C ALA A 210 -17.09 10.94 -3.88
N GLN A 211 -16.83 9.74 -3.36
CA GLN A 211 -15.92 8.79 -4.02
C GLN A 211 -16.43 8.37 -5.40
N ALA A 212 -17.73 8.09 -5.54
CA ALA A 212 -18.33 7.67 -6.81
C ALA A 212 -18.34 8.79 -7.87
N ASN A 213 -18.42 10.06 -7.46
CA ASN A 213 -18.49 11.22 -8.35
C ASN A 213 -17.16 11.98 -8.49
N SER A 214 -16.08 11.48 -7.87
CA SER A 214 -14.73 11.98 -8.10
C SER A 214 -14.34 11.92 -9.58
N GLU A 215 -13.40 12.77 -10.00
CA GLU A 215 -12.87 12.78 -11.37
C GLU A 215 -12.34 11.39 -11.76
N HIS A 216 -11.56 10.77 -10.86
CA HIS A 216 -10.96 9.46 -11.05
C HIS A 216 -11.99 8.35 -11.31
N CYS A 217 -13.14 8.36 -10.62
CA CYS A 217 -14.17 7.33 -10.81
C CYS A 217 -15.09 7.63 -12.00
N ARG A 218 -15.49 8.89 -12.15
CA ARG A 218 -16.53 9.29 -13.11
C ARG A 218 -15.97 9.64 -14.49
N HIS A 219 -14.65 9.84 -14.61
CA HIS A 219 -13.96 10.21 -15.85
C HIS A 219 -14.64 11.43 -16.52
N LYS A 220 -14.90 12.48 -15.73
CA LYS A 220 -15.67 13.67 -16.15
C LYS A 220 -15.04 14.33 -17.38
N ILE A 221 -13.71 14.52 -17.38
CA ILE A 221 -12.95 15.14 -18.48
C ILE A 221 -13.08 14.32 -19.77
N PHE A 222 -12.98 13.00 -19.68
CA PHE A 222 -13.06 12.11 -20.84
C PHE A 222 -14.44 12.10 -21.50
N ASN A 223 -15.49 12.41 -20.74
CA ASN A 223 -16.87 12.47 -21.22
C ASN A 223 -17.36 13.89 -21.52
N ALA A 224 -16.54 14.91 -21.27
CA ALA A 224 -16.93 16.31 -21.46
C ALA A 224 -17.13 16.68 -22.94
N ASP A 225 -17.95 17.71 -23.15
CA ASP A 225 -17.98 18.51 -24.38
C ASP A 225 -16.76 19.44 -24.40
N TRP A 226 -16.20 19.67 -25.59
CA TRP A 226 -15.02 20.51 -25.77
C TRP A 226 -15.29 21.69 -26.71
N ILE A 227 -14.72 22.84 -26.37
CA ILE A 227 -14.62 24.01 -27.26
C ILE A 227 -13.12 24.35 -27.35
N ILE A 228 -12.56 24.27 -28.55
CA ILE A 228 -11.13 24.54 -28.81
C ILE A 228 -11.07 25.70 -29.80
N ASP A 229 -10.33 26.75 -29.43
CA ASP A 229 -10.19 27.98 -30.23
C ASP A 229 -11.54 28.58 -30.68
N GLY A 230 -12.52 28.56 -29.74
CA GLY A 230 -13.88 29.06 -29.98
C GLY A 230 -14.80 28.12 -30.77
N GLN A 231 -14.32 26.94 -31.18
CA GLN A 231 -15.09 25.98 -31.98
C GLN A 231 -15.52 24.76 -31.16
N LYS A 232 -16.83 24.50 -31.12
CA LYS A 232 -17.38 23.30 -30.47
C LYS A 232 -16.94 22.05 -31.21
N GLN A 233 -16.39 21.10 -30.46
CA GLN A 233 -15.94 19.81 -30.98
C GLN A 233 -17.09 18.79 -30.99
N PRO A 234 -17.16 17.91 -32.01
CA PRO A 234 -18.29 17.02 -32.21
C PRO A 234 -18.27 15.75 -31.34
N LYS A 235 -17.15 15.44 -30.68
CA LYS A 235 -16.95 14.21 -29.90
C LYS A 235 -16.20 14.51 -28.61
N SER A 236 -16.54 13.80 -27.54
CA SER A 236 -15.73 13.71 -26.34
C SER A 236 -14.46 12.87 -26.59
N LEU A 237 -13.48 12.97 -25.70
CA LEU A 237 -12.26 12.15 -25.76
C LEU A 237 -12.61 10.65 -25.81
N PHE A 238 -13.51 10.20 -24.93
CA PHE A 238 -13.90 8.79 -24.90
C PHE A 238 -14.62 8.36 -26.18
N LYS A 239 -15.44 9.22 -26.78
CA LYS A 239 -16.08 8.92 -28.07
C LYS A 239 -15.08 8.84 -29.22
N MET A 240 -14.00 9.62 -29.18
CA MET A 240 -12.89 9.47 -30.13
C MET A 240 -12.17 8.13 -29.95
N ILE A 241 -11.94 7.68 -28.70
CA ILE A 241 -11.36 6.35 -28.43
C ILE A 241 -12.28 5.23 -28.93
N LYS A 242 -13.58 5.26 -28.62
CA LYS A 242 -14.55 4.26 -29.11
C LYS A 242 -14.63 4.19 -30.63
N ASN A 243 -14.29 5.28 -31.33
CA ASN A 243 -14.29 5.29 -32.79
C ASN A 243 -13.28 4.28 -33.38
N THR A 244 -12.20 3.96 -32.67
CA THR A 244 -11.27 2.90 -33.09
C THR A 244 -11.96 1.54 -33.19
N PHE A 245 -12.76 1.19 -32.19
CA PHE A 245 -13.57 -0.04 -32.18
C PHE A 245 -14.71 -0.01 -33.19
N GLU A 246 -15.33 1.16 -33.42
CA GLU A 246 -16.34 1.32 -34.49
C GLU A 246 -15.76 1.07 -35.89
N LYS A 247 -14.46 1.33 -36.09
CA LYS A 247 -13.77 1.17 -37.37
C LYS A 247 -13.12 -0.21 -37.53
N THR A 248 -12.66 -0.80 -36.44
CA THR A 248 -11.97 -2.10 -36.44
C THR A 248 -12.47 -2.93 -35.27
N PRO A 249 -13.64 -3.58 -35.41
CA PRO A 249 -14.19 -4.47 -34.38
C PRO A 249 -13.57 -5.88 -34.42
N ASP A 250 -12.78 -6.18 -35.45
CA ASP A 250 -12.19 -7.49 -35.72
C ASP A 250 -11.49 -8.07 -34.48
N TYR A 251 -11.78 -9.34 -34.19
CA TYR A 251 -11.21 -10.12 -33.09
C TYR A 251 -11.55 -9.64 -31.67
N VAL A 252 -12.35 -8.59 -31.49
CA VAL A 252 -12.70 -8.08 -30.15
C VAL A 252 -13.94 -8.80 -29.60
N LEU A 253 -13.79 -9.43 -28.44
CA LEU A 253 -14.88 -10.08 -27.72
C LEU A 253 -15.51 -9.15 -26.66
N SER A 254 -14.69 -8.28 -26.04
CA SER A 254 -15.15 -7.31 -25.05
C SER A 254 -14.33 -6.01 -25.08
N ALA A 255 -15.02 -4.87 -25.13
CA ALA A 255 -14.43 -3.54 -24.96
C ALA A 255 -15.44 -2.61 -24.26
N TYR A 256 -14.95 -1.78 -23.33
CA TYR A 256 -15.70 -0.72 -22.64
C TYR A 256 -16.91 -1.17 -21.79
N LYS A 257 -17.01 -2.45 -21.45
CA LYS A 257 -18.14 -3.03 -20.70
C LYS A 257 -17.72 -3.95 -19.55
N ASP A 258 -16.44 -3.93 -19.20
CA ASP A 258 -15.82 -4.74 -18.15
C ASP A 258 -14.53 -4.05 -17.68
N ASN A 259 -13.88 -4.61 -16.65
CA ASN A 259 -12.64 -4.08 -16.09
C ASN A 259 -11.42 -4.29 -16.99
N ALA A 260 -11.52 -5.17 -18.01
CA ALA A 260 -10.48 -5.38 -19.02
C ALA A 260 -11.11 -5.56 -20.43
N ALA A 261 -10.30 -5.33 -21.46
CA ALA A 261 -10.66 -5.71 -22.83
C ALA A 261 -10.33 -7.18 -23.08
N VAL A 262 -11.05 -7.84 -23.98
CA VAL A 262 -10.82 -9.23 -24.37
C VAL A 262 -10.84 -9.36 -25.89
N MET A 263 -9.83 -10.03 -26.44
CA MET A 263 -9.74 -10.38 -27.86
C MET A 263 -9.63 -11.90 -28.05
N GLU A 264 -9.89 -12.34 -29.27
CA GLU A 264 -9.69 -13.73 -29.71
C GLU A 264 -8.25 -14.19 -29.45
N GLY A 265 -8.11 -15.50 -29.25
CA GLY A 265 -6.84 -16.12 -28.86
C GLY A 265 -6.53 -17.28 -29.78
N SER A 266 -6.21 -18.44 -29.20
CA SER A 266 -5.96 -19.65 -29.98
C SER A 266 -6.44 -20.89 -29.26
N ALA A 267 -6.88 -21.89 -30.03
CA ALA A 267 -7.17 -23.23 -29.54
C ALA A 267 -5.88 -23.93 -29.06
N VAL A 268 -5.76 -24.18 -27.76
CA VAL A 268 -4.58 -24.82 -27.14
C VAL A 268 -4.99 -25.72 -25.98
N GLY A 269 -4.07 -26.60 -25.55
CA GLY A 269 -4.25 -27.38 -24.34
C GLY A 269 -4.10 -26.51 -23.08
N ARG A 270 -5.19 -26.16 -22.41
CA ARG A 270 -5.19 -25.50 -21.11
C ARG A 270 -4.91 -26.53 -20.00
N PHE A 271 -3.84 -26.31 -19.25
CA PHE A 271 -3.36 -27.24 -18.24
C PHE A 271 -3.81 -26.83 -16.84
N PHE A 272 -4.64 -27.66 -16.19
CA PHE A 272 -5.07 -27.48 -14.80
C PHE A 272 -5.55 -28.81 -14.22
N ALA A 273 -5.69 -28.87 -12.88
CA ALA A 273 -6.17 -30.05 -12.19
C ALA A 273 -7.70 -30.14 -12.27
N ASP A 274 -8.21 -31.31 -12.65
CA ASP A 274 -9.64 -31.59 -12.60
C ASP A 274 -10.15 -31.56 -11.14
N ARG A 275 -11.37 -31.05 -10.95
CA ARG A 275 -11.96 -30.86 -9.62
C ARG A 275 -12.26 -32.18 -8.91
N GLU A 276 -12.72 -33.19 -9.64
CA GLU A 276 -13.17 -34.46 -9.06
C GLU A 276 -11.99 -35.44 -8.92
N ALA A 277 -11.16 -35.55 -9.96
CA ALA A 277 -10.04 -36.47 -9.98
C ALA A 277 -8.77 -35.93 -9.29
N GLY A 278 -8.66 -34.60 -9.11
CA GLY A 278 -7.46 -33.96 -8.55
C GLY A 278 -6.21 -34.14 -9.42
N ARG A 279 -6.37 -34.55 -10.68
CA ARG A 279 -5.29 -34.86 -11.62
C ARG A 279 -5.15 -33.76 -12.65
N TYR A 280 -3.91 -33.36 -12.92
CA TYR A 280 -3.61 -32.42 -13.98
C TYR A 280 -3.73 -33.07 -15.37
N ASP A 281 -4.37 -32.36 -16.30
CA ASP A 281 -4.48 -32.76 -17.70
C ASP A 281 -4.55 -31.54 -18.62
N PHE A 282 -4.37 -31.77 -19.93
CA PHE A 282 -4.57 -30.75 -20.96
C PHE A 282 -6.02 -30.76 -21.46
N HIS A 283 -6.63 -29.59 -21.49
CA HIS A 283 -7.99 -29.38 -21.99
C HIS A 283 -7.91 -28.56 -23.27
N GLN A 284 -8.20 -29.16 -24.42
CA GLN A 284 -8.14 -28.46 -25.70
C GLN A 284 -9.32 -27.46 -25.80
N GLU A 285 -9.03 -26.17 -25.70
CA GLU A 285 -10.03 -25.09 -25.69
C GLU A 285 -9.46 -23.78 -26.22
N GLU A 286 -10.33 -22.80 -26.49
CA GLU A 286 -9.92 -21.45 -26.88
C GLU A 286 -9.34 -20.68 -25.68
N ALA A 287 -8.05 -20.39 -25.73
CA ALA A 287 -7.39 -19.53 -24.75
C ALA A 287 -7.39 -18.08 -25.25
N HIS A 288 -8.54 -17.39 -25.10
CA HIS A 288 -8.68 -15.96 -25.39
C HIS A 288 -7.78 -15.08 -24.51
N ILE A 289 -7.54 -13.84 -24.96
CA ILE A 289 -6.55 -12.94 -24.36
C ILE A 289 -7.26 -11.72 -23.79
N LEU A 290 -7.11 -11.49 -22.49
CA LEU A 290 -7.49 -10.24 -21.84
C LEU A 290 -6.31 -9.29 -21.77
N MET A 291 -6.58 -7.99 -21.69
CA MET A 291 -5.56 -6.95 -21.49
C MET A 291 -6.11 -5.76 -20.72
N LYS A 292 -5.30 -5.25 -19.79
CA LYS A 292 -5.55 -4.05 -19.00
C LYS A 292 -4.22 -3.39 -18.65
N VAL A 293 -4.27 -2.08 -18.41
CA VAL A 293 -3.15 -1.28 -17.89
C VAL A 293 -3.76 -0.25 -16.94
N GLU A 294 -3.14 -0.08 -15.78
CA GLU A 294 -3.48 0.95 -14.81
C GLU A 294 -2.26 1.80 -14.43
N THR A 295 -2.52 2.91 -13.75
CA THR A 295 -1.47 3.75 -13.19
C THR A 295 -1.74 4.00 -11.70
N HIS A 296 -0.68 4.25 -10.92
CA HIS A 296 -0.81 4.52 -9.48
C HIS A 296 0.06 5.70 -9.04
N ASN A 297 -0.08 6.80 -9.76
CA ASN A 297 0.85 7.93 -9.74
C ASN A 297 0.88 8.65 -8.38
N HIS A 298 -0.28 9.10 -7.90
CA HIS A 298 -0.35 9.92 -6.68
C HIS A 298 0.14 9.16 -5.43
N PRO A 299 -0.29 7.91 -5.16
CA PRO A 299 0.24 7.15 -4.02
C PRO A 299 1.74 6.89 -4.11
N THR A 300 2.27 6.60 -5.31
CA THR A 300 3.70 6.33 -5.53
C THR A 300 4.58 7.56 -5.25
N ALA A 301 4.06 8.77 -5.48
CA ALA A 301 4.78 10.00 -5.12
C ALA A 301 4.90 10.22 -3.59
N ILE A 302 4.05 9.57 -2.79
CA ILE A 302 4.02 9.69 -1.33
C ILE A 302 4.77 8.53 -0.66
N SER A 303 4.47 7.29 -1.05
CA SER A 303 5.13 6.09 -0.54
C SER A 303 5.32 5.10 -1.71
N PRO A 304 6.51 5.09 -2.34
CA PRO A 304 6.72 4.47 -3.64
C PRO A 304 6.59 2.94 -3.63
N TRP A 305 7.10 2.26 -2.60
CA TRP A 305 6.99 0.79 -2.49
C TRP A 305 5.53 0.32 -2.47
N PRO A 306 4.69 0.72 -1.49
CA PRO A 306 3.31 0.26 -1.46
C PRO A 306 2.51 0.81 -2.65
N GLY A 307 2.78 2.04 -3.11
CA GLY A 307 2.11 2.62 -4.28
C GLY A 307 2.31 1.77 -5.54
N ALA A 308 3.55 1.38 -5.84
CA ALA A 308 3.80 0.49 -6.98
C ALA A 308 3.22 -0.91 -6.76
N ALA A 309 3.34 -1.47 -5.55
CA ALA A 309 2.85 -2.81 -5.22
C ALA A 309 1.31 -2.92 -5.37
N THR A 310 0.57 -1.93 -4.87
CA THR A 310 -0.90 -1.89 -4.98
C THR A 310 -1.36 -1.50 -6.37
N GLY A 311 -0.57 -0.75 -7.13
CA GLY A 311 -0.80 -0.51 -8.56
C GLY A 311 -0.83 -1.83 -9.34
N SER A 312 0.22 -2.65 -9.21
CA SER A 312 0.23 -3.99 -9.81
C SER A 312 -0.87 -4.90 -9.22
N GLY A 313 -1.10 -4.83 -7.91
CA GLY A 313 -2.09 -5.65 -7.24
C GLY A 313 -3.54 -5.32 -7.63
N GLY A 314 -3.84 -4.06 -7.95
CA GLY A 314 -5.14 -3.60 -8.45
C GLY A 314 -5.41 -4.12 -9.85
N GLU A 315 -4.46 -3.88 -10.75
CA GLU A 315 -4.53 -4.31 -12.15
C GLU A 315 -4.69 -5.84 -12.27
N ILE A 316 -3.93 -6.62 -11.51
CA ILE A 316 -4.06 -8.09 -11.46
C ILE A 316 -5.46 -8.54 -11.00
N ARG A 317 -6.14 -7.79 -10.12
CA ARG A 317 -7.51 -8.13 -9.69
C ARG A 317 -8.52 -7.87 -10.80
N ASP A 318 -8.33 -6.83 -11.59
CA ASP A 318 -9.19 -6.55 -12.75
C ASP A 318 -9.08 -7.64 -13.81
N GLU A 319 -7.86 -8.08 -14.09
CA GLU A 319 -7.64 -9.24 -14.96
C GLU A 319 -8.38 -10.48 -14.42
N GLY A 320 -8.26 -10.77 -13.12
CA GLY A 320 -8.93 -11.91 -12.49
C GLY A 320 -10.46 -11.80 -12.45
N ALA A 321 -11.00 -10.58 -12.36
CA ALA A 321 -12.42 -10.28 -12.28
C ALA A 321 -13.12 -10.14 -13.64
N THR A 322 -12.37 -10.22 -14.75
CA THR A 322 -12.92 -10.11 -16.10
C THR A 322 -13.93 -11.23 -16.37
N GLY A 323 -15.11 -10.86 -16.88
CA GLY A 323 -16.21 -11.78 -17.18
C GLY A 323 -16.74 -12.49 -15.94
N ARG A 324 -16.55 -13.82 -15.89
CA ARG A 324 -16.98 -14.68 -14.77
C ARG A 324 -15.80 -15.26 -13.99
N GLY A 325 -14.64 -14.63 -14.12
CA GLY A 325 -13.37 -15.13 -13.63
C GLY A 325 -12.43 -15.46 -14.79
N ALA A 326 -11.24 -14.88 -14.76
CA ALA A 326 -10.17 -15.17 -15.70
C ALA A 326 -8.82 -15.34 -14.97
N LYS A 327 -7.75 -15.67 -15.71
CA LYS A 327 -6.44 -15.98 -15.12
C LYS A 327 -5.36 -15.05 -15.69
N PRO A 328 -4.79 -14.15 -14.87
CA PRO A 328 -3.67 -13.31 -15.28
C PRO A 328 -2.47 -14.10 -15.78
N LYS A 329 -1.69 -13.57 -16.73
CA LYS A 329 -0.60 -14.33 -17.38
C LYS A 329 0.76 -13.65 -17.31
N ALA A 330 0.86 -12.41 -17.76
CA ALA A 330 2.10 -11.65 -17.82
C ALA A 330 1.80 -10.17 -17.58
N GLY A 331 2.70 -9.47 -16.88
CA GLY A 331 2.56 -8.04 -16.59
C GLY A 331 3.67 -7.21 -17.24
N LEU A 332 3.40 -5.92 -17.41
CA LEU A 332 4.36 -4.90 -17.83
C LEU A 332 4.42 -3.78 -16.79
N VAL A 333 5.53 -3.03 -16.75
CA VAL A 333 5.73 -1.95 -15.78
C VAL A 333 6.35 -0.74 -16.47
N GLY A 334 5.84 0.46 -16.18
CA GLY A 334 6.38 1.73 -16.66
C GLY A 334 6.58 2.74 -15.53
N PHE A 335 7.70 3.45 -15.56
CA PHE A 335 8.00 4.56 -14.65
C PHE A 335 8.49 5.76 -15.45
N SER A 336 7.96 6.93 -15.10
CA SER A 336 8.45 8.23 -15.56
C SER A 336 8.68 9.10 -14.34
N VAL A 337 9.91 9.59 -14.16
CA VAL A 337 10.32 10.39 -13.00
C VAL A 337 11.17 11.58 -13.44
N SER A 338 11.35 12.56 -12.55
CA SER A 338 12.32 13.65 -12.73
C SER A 338 13.77 13.12 -12.74
N ASN A 339 14.75 14.02 -12.90
CA ASN A 339 16.17 13.65 -12.84
C ASN A 339 16.53 12.93 -11.53
N LEU A 340 17.37 11.91 -11.63
CA LEU A 340 17.72 11.06 -10.49
C LEU A 340 18.70 11.76 -9.55
N ARG A 341 19.66 12.50 -10.10
CA ARG A 341 20.73 13.18 -9.34
C ARG A 341 21.37 12.25 -8.33
N ILE A 342 21.90 11.13 -8.84
CA ILE A 342 22.56 10.12 -8.01
C ILE A 342 23.81 10.75 -7.37
N PRO A 343 23.94 10.76 -6.04
CA PRO A 343 25.09 11.36 -5.37
C PRO A 343 26.42 10.78 -5.87
N GLY A 344 27.33 11.66 -6.30
CA GLY A 344 28.62 11.26 -6.89
C GLY A 344 28.54 10.76 -8.35
N PHE A 345 27.37 10.84 -8.98
CA PHE A 345 27.14 10.43 -10.37
C PHE A 345 26.18 11.36 -11.11
N GLU A 346 26.22 12.66 -10.79
CA GLU A 346 25.40 13.69 -11.42
C GLU A 346 25.75 13.87 -12.90
N GLN A 347 24.73 14.14 -13.72
CA GLN A 347 24.87 14.34 -15.16
C GLN A 347 24.77 15.83 -15.53
N PRO A 348 25.43 16.28 -16.62
CA PRO A 348 25.52 17.71 -16.96
C PRO A 348 24.18 18.37 -17.33
N TRP A 349 23.13 17.59 -17.59
CA TRP A 349 21.79 18.09 -17.86
C TRP A 349 20.89 18.15 -16.61
N GLU A 350 21.36 17.62 -15.48
CA GLU A 350 20.55 17.58 -14.26
C GLU A 350 20.65 18.90 -13.49
N GLN A 351 19.50 19.42 -13.06
CA GLN A 351 19.43 20.63 -12.26
C GLN A 351 18.49 20.41 -11.06
N ASP A 352 18.85 20.98 -9.90
CA ASP A 352 17.97 21.02 -8.74
C ASP A 352 16.94 22.14 -8.86
N PHE A 353 15.67 21.77 -8.98
CA PHE A 353 14.53 22.70 -8.95
C PHE A 353 13.77 22.67 -7.62
N GLY A 354 14.26 21.93 -6.64
CA GLY A 354 13.52 21.61 -5.42
C GLY A 354 12.36 20.64 -5.66
N LYS A 355 11.64 20.33 -4.58
CA LYS A 355 10.39 19.54 -4.61
C LYS A 355 9.55 19.85 -3.37
N PRO A 356 8.24 19.54 -3.37
CA PRO A 356 7.44 19.57 -2.14
C PRO A 356 7.99 18.63 -1.06
N ASP A 357 7.96 19.07 0.20
CA ASP A 357 8.47 18.28 1.35
C ASP A 357 7.67 17.00 1.64
N ARG A 358 6.43 16.97 1.17
CA ARG A 358 5.49 15.85 1.35
C ARG A 358 5.64 14.71 0.34
N ILE A 359 6.42 14.91 -0.73
CA ILE A 359 6.68 13.86 -1.75
C ILE A 359 8.13 13.38 -1.68
N VAL A 360 8.36 12.16 -2.15
CA VAL A 360 9.71 11.59 -2.25
C VAL A 360 10.46 12.09 -3.50
N THR A 361 11.76 11.84 -3.59
CA THR A 361 12.56 12.20 -4.78
C THR A 361 12.36 11.20 -5.92
N ALA A 362 12.76 11.58 -7.14
CA ALA A 362 12.80 10.66 -8.27
C ALA A 362 13.69 9.43 -8.00
N LEU A 363 14.84 9.64 -7.35
CA LEU A 363 15.75 8.56 -6.95
C LEU A 363 15.08 7.59 -5.97
N ASP A 364 14.34 8.10 -5.00
CA ASP A 364 13.63 7.27 -4.02
C ASP A 364 12.52 6.44 -4.68
N ILE A 365 11.75 7.05 -5.60
CA ILE A 365 10.77 6.33 -6.43
C ILE A 365 11.44 5.20 -7.20
N MET A 366 12.58 5.45 -7.85
CA MET A 366 13.29 4.44 -8.64
C MET A 366 14.06 3.42 -7.80
N THR A 367 14.24 3.68 -6.51
CA THR A 367 14.86 2.73 -5.57
C THR A 367 13.81 1.78 -4.99
N GLU A 368 12.69 2.32 -4.51
CA GLU A 368 11.70 1.56 -3.74
C GLU A 368 10.48 1.13 -4.58
N GLY A 369 10.06 1.93 -5.57
CA GLY A 369 8.90 1.66 -6.42
C GLY A 369 9.04 0.38 -7.24
N PRO A 370 10.11 0.20 -8.03
CA PRO A 370 10.34 -1.05 -8.78
C PRO A 370 10.37 -2.30 -7.89
N LEU A 371 10.91 -2.20 -6.66
CA LEU A 371 10.93 -3.30 -5.71
C LEU A 371 9.52 -3.65 -5.22
N GLY A 372 8.70 -2.65 -4.93
CA GLY A 372 7.29 -2.81 -4.58
C GLY A 372 6.47 -3.48 -5.68
N GLY A 373 6.58 -2.99 -6.92
CA GLY A 373 5.91 -3.60 -8.09
C GLY A 373 6.31 -5.06 -8.30
N ARG A 374 7.62 -5.35 -8.23
CA ARG A 374 8.14 -6.72 -8.31
C ARG A 374 7.66 -7.63 -7.17
N HIS A 375 7.56 -7.11 -5.95
CA HIS A 375 7.10 -7.88 -4.79
C HIS A 375 5.69 -8.42 -5.00
N SER A 376 4.80 -7.59 -5.55
CA SER A 376 3.42 -7.97 -5.86
C SER A 376 3.36 -9.07 -6.93
N THR A 377 4.08 -8.88 -8.06
CA THR A 377 4.08 -9.85 -9.17
C THR A 377 4.74 -11.18 -8.79
N THR A 378 5.85 -11.16 -8.05
CA THR A 378 6.59 -12.37 -7.67
C THR A 378 5.82 -13.22 -6.65
N ASN A 379 5.29 -12.61 -5.58
CA ASN A 379 4.57 -13.37 -4.56
C ASN A 379 3.27 -13.98 -5.07
N LEU A 380 2.63 -13.32 -6.03
CA LEU A 380 1.41 -13.84 -6.64
C LEU A 380 1.70 -14.96 -7.64
N ALA A 381 2.86 -14.94 -8.29
CA ALA A 381 3.34 -16.05 -9.12
C ALA A 381 3.64 -17.31 -8.29
N VAL A 382 4.19 -17.18 -7.07
CA VAL A 382 4.50 -18.32 -6.18
C VAL A 382 3.23 -18.95 -5.57
N ARG A 383 2.11 -18.22 -5.51
CA ARG A 383 0.82 -18.71 -4.98
C ARG A 383 -0.07 -19.39 -6.03
N ARG A 384 0.40 -19.49 -7.28
CA ARG A 384 -0.33 -20.06 -8.43
C ARG A 384 0.33 -21.32 -8.91
#